data_AF-A0AAX3BCJ0-F1
#
_entry.id   AF-A0AAX3BCJ0-F1
#
_cell.length_a   1.000
_cell.length_b   1.000
_cell.length_c   1.000
_cell.angle_alpha   90.00
_cell.angle_beta   90.00
_cell.angle_gamma   90.00
#
_symmetry.space_group_name_H-M   'P 1'
#
loop_
_entity.id
_entity.type
_entity.pdbx_description
1 polymer ?
#
loop_
_entity_poly.entity_id
_entity_poly.type
_entity_poly.pdbx_seq_one_letter_code
_entity_poly.pdbx_strand_id
1 'polypeptide(L)' 'MPPKKSTSTSTETKTTRGSKKKPTLQELQHEIEKRAYEISIERRSRGLHGDELSDWLQAETEIKEKYGL' A
#
# COMPACT_ATOMS: atom_id res chain seq x y z
N MET A 1 -1.92 -32.70 19.29
CA MET A 1 -2.46 -31.44 18.71
C MET A 1 -1.84 -31.25 17.33
N PRO A 2 -2.59 -31.41 16.22
CA PRO A 2 -2.09 -31.17 14.86
C PRO A 2 -2.60 -29.80 14.32
N PRO A 3 -2.12 -29.28 13.16
CA PRO A 3 -1.04 -28.30 13.10
C PRO A 3 -1.42 -26.98 12.37
N LYS A 4 -0.51 -26.00 12.51
CA LYS A 4 -0.20 -24.85 11.61
C LYS A 4 -1.14 -24.60 10.41
N LYS A 5 -1.72 -23.39 10.33
CA LYS A 5 -2.30 -22.86 9.09
C LYS A 5 -1.60 -21.56 8.69
N SER A 6 -0.78 -21.70 7.65
CA SER A 6 -0.24 -20.65 6.81
C SER A 6 -1.30 -20.17 5.83
N THR A 7 -1.35 -18.86 5.59
CA THR A 7 -1.86 -18.21 4.37
C THR A 7 -1.12 -16.87 4.26
N SER A 8 -0.01 -16.76 3.53
CA SER A 8 0.08 -16.21 2.14
C SER A 8 -0.71 -14.91 1.99
N THR A 9 -0.12 -13.74 1.71
CA THR A 9 0.76 -13.45 0.56
C THR A 9 1.50 -12.13 0.80
N SER A 10 2.82 -12.11 0.65
CA SER A 10 3.57 -10.89 0.33
C SER A 10 4.66 -11.28 -0.65
N THR A 11 4.26 -11.43 -1.91
CA THR A 11 5.15 -11.32 -3.05
C THR A 11 5.69 -9.90 -3.07
N GLU A 12 6.79 -9.66 -2.35
CA GLU A 12 7.59 -8.46 -2.55
C GLU A 12 8.49 -8.71 -3.76
N THR A 13 7.91 -8.46 -4.93
CA THR A 13 8.62 -8.45 -6.21
C THR A 13 9.61 -7.28 -6.17
N LYS A 14 10.87 -7.67 -6.03
CA LYS A 14 12.06 -6.85 -6.20
C LYS A 14 12.06 -6.28 -7.63
N THR A 15 11.67 -5.03 -7.79
CA THR A 15 11.86 -4.31 -9.06
C THR A 15 12.93 -3.24 -8.92
N THR A 16 13.87 -3.38 -9.84
CA THR A 16 15.14 -2.69 -10.04
C THR A 16 15.06 -1.16 -10.09
N ARG A 17 16.06 -0.52 -9.48
CA ARG A 17 16.42 0.89 -9.65
C ARG A 17 16.50 1.24 -11.13
N GLY A 18 15.61 2.10 -11.60
CA GLY A 18 15.66 2.68 -12.94
C GLY A 18 15.12 4.10 -12.91
N SER A 19 16.03 5.06 -13.03
CA SER A 19 15.86 6.41 -13.57
C SER A 19 14.59 7.18 -13.20
N LYS A 20 14.73 8.29 -12.46
CA LYS A 20 13.71 9.32 -12.17
C LYS A 20 12.90 9.70 -13.42
N LYS A 21 11.88 8.93 -13.75
CA LYS A 21 10.81 9.25 -14.68
C LYS A 21 9.57 9.42 -13.81
N LYS A 22 8.83 10.50 -14.06
CA LYS A 22 7.55 10.74 -13.40
C LYS A 22 6.74 9.45 -13.50
N PRO A 23 6.20 8.92 -12.39
CA PRO A 23 5.46 7.67 -12.42
C PRO A 23 4.32 7.80 -13.42
N THR A 24 4.09 6.75 -14.18
CA THR A 24 2.90 6.69 -15.02
C THR A 24 1.65 6.68 -14.13
N LEU A 25 0.51 7.11 -14.67
CA LEU A 25 -0.74 7.18 -13.91
C LEU A 25 -1.12 5.82 -13.30
N GLN A 26 -0.84 4.72 -14.01
CA GLN A 26 -1.03 3.36 -13.50
C GLN A 26 -0.08 3.01 -12.34
N GLU A 27 1.20 3.38 -12.42
CA GLU A 27 2.15 3.16 -11.32
C GLU A 27 1.73 3.94 -10.07
N LEU A 28 1.32 5.20 -10.24
CA LEU A 28 0.81 6.01 -9.14
C LEU A 28 -0.40 5.35 -8.47
N GLN A 29 -1.40 4.92 -9.25
CA GLN A 29 -2.59 4.24 -8.73
C GLN A 29 -2.23 2.94 -8.00
N HIS A 30 -1.34 2.14 -8.56
CA HIS A 30 -0.92 0.87 -7.94
C HIS A 30 -0.20 1.12 -6.61
N GLU A 31 0.60 2.18 -6.52
CA GLU A 31 1.32 2.54 -5.30
C GLU A 31 0.38 3.12 -4.23
N ILE A 32 -0.63 3.90 -4.63
CA ILE A 32 -1.70 4.38 -3.74
C ILE A 32 -2.52 3.20 -3.22
N GLU A 33 -2.93 2.27 -4.09
CA GLU A 33 -3.70 1.08 -3.70
C GLU A 33 -2.93 0.22 -2.69
N LYS A 34 -1.66 -0.06 -2.99
CA LYS A 34 -0.78 -0.81 -2.08
C LYS A 34 -0.67 -0.11 -0.72
N ARG A 35 -0.48 1.21 -0.73
CA ARG A 35 -0.31 1.98 0.49
C ARG A 35 -1.59 2.07 1.31
N ALA A 36 -2.73 2.24 0.67
CA ALA A 36 -4.04 2.22 1.32
C ALA A 36 -4.35 0.86 1.95
N TYR A 37 -3.99 -0.23 1.25
CA TYR A 37 -4.13 -1.57 1.79
C TYR A 37 -3.28 -1.78 3.06
N GLU A 38 -2.02 -1.33 3.05
CA GLU A 38 -1.14 -1.35 4.24
C GLU A 38 -1.76 -0.57 5.41
N ILE A 39 -2.27 0.64 5.16
CA ILE A 39 -2.96 1.46 6.17
C ILE A 39 -4.18 0.71 6.72
N SER A 40 -4.99 0.09 5.86
CA SER A 40 -6.18 -0.65 6.29
C SER A 40 -5.85 -1.86 7.16
N ILE A 41 -4.70 -2.52 6.91
CA ILE A 41 -4.22 -3.64 7.72
C ILE A 41 -3.71 -3.11 9.05
N GLU A 42 -2.91 -2.05 9.04
CA GLU A 42 -2.37 -1.44 10.26
C GLU A 42 -3.49 -0.90 11.15
N ARG A 43 -4.51 -0.29 10.56
CA ARG A 43 -5.72 0.13 11.25
C ARG A 43 -6.45 -1.05 11.89
N ARG A 44 -6.66 -2.13 11.13
CA ARG A 44 -7.29 -3.36 11.63
C ARG A 44 -6.47 -4.02 12.74
N SER A 45 -5.14 -4.03 12.63
CA SER A 45 -4.26 -4.62 13.64
C SER A 45 -4.25 -3.81 14.93
N ARG A 46 -4.41 -2.49 14.84
CA ARG A 46 -4.54 -1.58 15.99
C ARG A 46 -5.97 -1.53 16.57
N GLY A 47 -6.93 -2.22 15.97
CA GLY A 47 -8.34 -2.19 16.38
C GLY A 47 -8.99 -0.82 16.20
N LEU A 48 -8.45 0.01 15.30
CA LEU A 48 -8.95 1.36 15.05
C LEU A 48 -10.14 1.32 14.08
N HIS A 49 -11.17 2.10 14.40
CA HIS A 49 -12.27 2.35 13.48
C HIS A 49 -11.82 3.37 12.43
N GLY A 50 -12.10 3.08 11.17
CA GLY A 50 -11.82 3.97 10.04
C GLY A 50 -12.39 3.39 8.77
N ASP A 51 -12.45 4.22 7.75
CA ASP A 51 -13.08 3.91 6.48
C ASP A 51 -12.03 3.71 5.40
N GLU A 52 -12.30 2.79 4.47
CA GLU A 52 -11.40 2.48 3.36
C GLU A 52 -11.10 3.73 2.52
N LEU A 53 -12.08 4.63 2.42
CA LEU A 53 -11.93 5.91 1.73
C LEU A 53 -10.87 6.81 2.39
N SER A 54 -10.85 6.86 3.72
CA SER A 54 -9.85 7.65 4.46
C SER A 54 -8.45 7.05 4.30
N ASP A 55 -8.35 5.72 4.34
CA ASP A 55 -7.10 5.00 4.12
C ASP A 55 -6.56 5.27 2.69
N TRP A 56 -7.47 5.35 1.70
CA TRP A 56 -7.15 5.73 0.31
C TRP A 56 -6.71 7.19 0.17
N LEU A 57 -7.42 8.13 0.80
CA LEU A 57 -7.06 9.55 0.73
C LEU A 57 -5.67 9.79 1.33
N GLN A 58 -5.40 9.17 2.48
CA GLN A 58 -4.12 9.29 3.16
C GLN A 58 -2.98 8.73 2.29
N ALA A 59 -3.20 7.55 1.69
CA ALA A 59 -2.26 6.96 0.74
C ALA A 59 -2.02 7.87 -0.49
N GLU A 60 -3.08 8.45 -1.06
CA GLU A 60 -2.96 9.38 -2.18
C GLU A 60 -2.09 10.58 -1.81
N THR A 61 -2.32 11.20 -0.65
CA THR A 61 -1.51 12.33 -0.19
C THR A 61 -0.05 11.96 0.02
N GLU A 62 0.26 10.81 0.64
CA GLU A 62 1.64 10.35 0.84
C GLU A 62 2.35 10.11 -0.50
N ILE A 63 1.67 9.48 -1.46
CA ILE A 63 2.24 9.19 -2.78
C ILE A 63 2.42 10.48 -3.59
N LYS A 64 1.43 11.38 -3.61
CA LYS A 64 1.56 12.69 -4.27
C LYS A 64 2.73 13.49 -3.71
N GLU A 65 2.88 13.54 -2.39
CA GLU A 65 3.98 14.24 -1.72
C GLU A 65 5.34 13.61 -2.08
N LYS A 66 5.43 12.26 -2.09
CA LYS A 66 6.63 11.52 -2.51
C LYS A 66 7.08 11.87 -3.92
N TYR A 67 6.14 12.14 -4.83
CA TYR A 67 6.43 12.50 -6.22
C TYR A 67 6.44 14.01 -6.49
N GLY A 68 6.11 14.84 -5.50
CA GLY A 68 6.03 16.29 -5.62
C GLY A 68 4.95 16.78 -6.60
N LEU A 69 3.81 16.09 -6.62
CA LEU A 69 2.61 16.40 -7.43
C LEU A 69 1.70 17.42 -6.77
#